data_AF-A0A7W8TBJ7-F1
#
_entry.id   AF-A0A7W8TBJ7-F1
#
_cell.length_a   1.000
_cell.length_b   1.000
_cell.length_c   1.000
_cell.angle_alpha   90.00
_cell.angle_beta   90.00
_cell.angle_gamma   90.00
#
_symmetry.space_group_name_H-M   'P 1'
#
loop_
_entity.id
_entity.type
_entity.pdbx_description
1 polymer ?
#
loop_
_entity_poly.entity_id
_entity_poly.type
_entity_poly.pdbx_seq_one_letter_code
_entity_poly.pdbx_strand_id
1 'polypeptide(L)'
;MSRKYKVLFLCRDNSIRSIIAEALLRELAGHRFDAFSAGPEPAARLHPLAVAQLRPGISGRAVLSPKSWLEFTGEWAPRMDIVIALDEFVGGLHAPVFPGAPAFVYWTITDPLAGGHGCADEQACLFDKTFWQIVRQVSALIELPQYAQPASNHANLVDAADAGNAVNAVNVTSGGAKTVRGTAVRFEAAAIVPAPSSAASCT
;
A
#
# COMPACT_ATOMS: atom_id res chain seq x y z
N MET A 1 -20.04 14.03 -3.32
CA MET A 1 -18.97 13.19 -3.89
C MET A 1 -18.09 12.73 -2.74
N SER A 2 -18.07 11.42 -2.44
CA SER A 2 -17.21 10.87 -1.38
C SER A 2 -15.74 10.92 -1.85
N ARG A 3 -14.83 11.19 -0.92
CA ARG A 3 -13.39 11.23 -1.22
C ARG A 3 -12.88 9.79 -1.33
N LYS A 4 -12.02 9.52 -2.31
CA LYS A 4 -11.29 8.24 -2.41
C LYS A 4 -10.04 8.27 -1.54
N TYR A 5 -9.67 7.13 -0.97
CA TYR A 5 -8.40 6.96 -0.25
C TYR A 5 -7.24 6.92 -1.24
N LYS A 6 -6.22 7.74 -1.00
CA LYS A 6 -5.01 7.78 -1.84
C LYS A 6 -3.94 6.86 -1.25
N VAL A 7 -3.53 5.86 -2.02
CA VAL A 7 -2.59 4.82 -1.61
C VAL A 7 -1.35 4.87 -2.49
N LEU A 8 -0.17 4.94 -1.90
CA LEU A 8 1.11 4.90 -2.60
C LEU A 8 1.87 3.60 -2.29
N PHE A 9 2.05 2.76 -3.30
CA PHE A 9 2.85 1.53 -3.23
C PHE A 9 4.31 1.80 -3.58
N LEU A 10 5.23 1.41 -2.70
CA LEU A 10 6.67 1.59 -2.90
C LEU A 10 7.35 0.24 -3.16
N CYS A 11 8.17 0.20 -4.21
CA CYS A 11 9.24 -0.80 -4.37
C CYS A 11 10.44 -0.12 -5.01
N ARG A 12 11.65 -0.67 -4.85
CA ARG A 12 12.90 -0.01 -5.29
C ARG A 12 12.83 0.51 -6.73
N ASP A 13 12.53 -0.40 -7.66
CA ASP A 13 12.63 -0.11 -9.10
C ASP A 13 11.31 0.34 -9.75
N ASN A 14 10.22 0.33 -8.97
CA ASN A 14 8.86 0.55 -9.47
C ASN A 14 8.52 -0.17 -10.80
N SER A 15 8.96 -1.42 -10.94
CA SER A 15 8.87 -2.17 -12.21
C SER A 15 7.98 -3.42 -12.14
N ILE A 16 7.81 -4.01 -10.95
CA ILE A 16 7.11 -5.28 -10.72
C ILE A 16 6.09 -5.17 -9.57
N ARG A 17 6.54 -5.33 -8.32
CA ARG A 17 5.67 -5.53 -7.14
C ARG A 17 4.68 -4.39 -6.95
N SER A 18 5.17 -3.14 -6.91
CA SER A 18 4.31 -1.98 -6.68
C SER A 18 3.39 -1.67 -7.87
N ILE A 19 3.81 -2.00 -9.10
CA ILE A 19 2.98 -1.88 -10.31
C ILE A 19 1.81 -2.86 -10.29
N ILE A 20 2.09 -4.13 -9.94
CA ILE A 20 1.05 -5.15 -9.79
C ILE A 20 0.05 -4.72 -8.71
N ALA A 21 0.53 -4.20 -7.57
CA ALA A 21 -0.33 -3.73 -6.49
C ALA A 21 -1.20 -2.52 -6.90
N GLU A 22 -0.63 -1.52 -7.57
CA GLU A 22 -1.37 -0.36 -8.11
C GLU A 22 -2.48 -0.80 -9.07
N ALA A 23 -2.14 -1.71 -10.00
CA ALA A 23 -3.08 -2.21 -10.98
C ALA A 23 -4.24 -2.98 -10.33
N LEU A 24 -3.94 -3.89 -9.39
CA LEU A 24 -4.95 -4.68 -8.69
C LEU A 24 -5.87 -3.81 -7.83
N LEU A 25 -5.34 -2.84 -7.08
CA LEU A 25 -6.17 -1.99 -6.22
C LEU A 25 -7.12 -1.11 -7.05
N ARG A 26 -6.67 -0.59 -8.20
CA ARG A 26 -7.53 0.16 -9.13
C ARG A 26 -8.64 -0.70 -9.70
N GLU A 27 -8.33 -1.92 -10.10
CA GLU A 27 -9.30 -2.84 -10.69
C GLU A 27 -10.35 -3.26 -9.65
N LEU A 28 -9.90 -3.71 -8.47
CA LEU A 28 -10.78 -4.29 -7.46
C LEU A 28 -11.57 -3.23 -6.67
N ALA A 29 -11.00 -2.05 -6.45
CA ALA A 29 -11.60 -1.04 -5.57
C ALA A 29 -11.37 0.41 -6.03
N GLY A 30 -11.20 0.66 -7.33
CA GLY A 30 -10.99 2.01 -7.88
C GLY A 30 -12.13 3.01 -7.63
N HIS A 31 -13.31 2.54 -7.19
CA HIS A 31 -14.41 3.40 -6.73
C HIS A 31 -14.16 3.98 -5.32
N ARG A 32 -13.35 3.32 -4.49
CA ARG A 32 -12.98 3.72 -3.12
C ARG A 32 -11.55 4.23 -2.99
N PHE A 33 -10.65 3.81 -3.87
CA PHE A 33 -9.22 4.11 -3.78
C PHE A 33 -8.68 4.75 -5.06
N ASP A 34 -7.77 5.71 -4.88
CA ASP A 34 -6.84 6.16 -5.90
C ASP A 34 -5.47 5.54 -5.59
N ALA A 35 -5.08 4.52 -6.36
CA ALA A 35 -3.78 3.87 -6.19
C ALA A 35 -2.69 4.58 -7.01
N PHE A 36 -1.49 4.65 -6.47
CA PHE A 36 -0.26 5.13 -7.09
C PHE A 36 0.87 4.17 -6.74
N SER A 37 1.94 4.16 -7.52
CA SER A 37 3.19 3.49 -7.16
C SER A 37 4.40 4.33 -7.52
N ALA A 38 5.51 4.12 -6.83
CA ALA A 38 6.76 4.80 -7.07
C ALA A 38 7.96 4.03 -6.50
N GLY A 39 9.17 4.49 -6.80
CA GLY A 39 10.41 3.96 -6.23
C GLY A 39 11.53 5.01 -6.13
N PRO A 40 12.56 4.75 -5.31
CA PRO A 40 13.78 5.55 -5.27
C PRO A 40 14.55 5.52 -6.59
N GLU A 41 14.57 4.37 -7.27
CA GLU A 41 15.40 4.10 -8.45
C GLU A 41 14.54 3.55 -9.58
N PRO A 42 13.58 4.33 -10.13
CA PRO A 42 12.62 3.82 -11.11
C PRO A 42 13.32 3.24 -12.34
N ALA A 43 12.93 2.03 -12.72
CA ALA A 43 13.43 1.38 -13.92
C ALA A 43 13.01 2.14 -15.18
N ALA A 44 13.76 1.99 -16.28
CA ALA A 44 13.40 2.65 -17.54
C ALA A 44 12.06 2.18 -18.12
N ARG A 45 11.68 0.92 -17.84
CA ARG A 45 10.45 0.28 -18.36
C ARG A 45 9.89 -0.70 -17.34
N LEU A 46 8.60 -1.00 -17.47
CA LEU A 46 7.94 -2.07 -16.73
C LEU A 46 8.57 -3.42 -17.09
N HIS A 47 8.64 -4.32 -16.09
CA HIS A 47 9.15 -5.65 -16.34
C HIS A 47 8.14 -6.45 -17.20
N PRO A 48 8.57 -7.14 -18.28
CA PRO A 48 7.66 -7.85 -19.18
C PRO A 48 6.78 -8.88 -18.47
N LEU A 49 7.34 -9.64 -17.52
CA LEU A 49 6.57 -10.62 -16.74
C LEU A 49 5.55 -9.96 -15.79
N ALA A 50 5.83 -8.77 -15.24
CA ALA A 50 4.82 -8.05 -14.47
C ALA A 50 3.64 -7.63 -15.34
N VAL A 51 3.93 -7.18 -16.57
CA VAL A 51 2.93 -6.82 -17.56
C VAL A 51 2.15 -8.04 -18.06
N ALA A 52 2.79 -9.21 -18.18
CA ALA A 52 2.15 -10.46 -18.58
C ALA A 52 1.16 -10.99 -17.51
N GLN A 53 1.47 -10.79 -16.22
CA GLN A 53 0.59 -11.15 -15.11
C GLN A 53 -0.69 -10.27 -15.07
N LEU A 54 -0.61 -9.05 -15.59
CA LEU A 54 -1.77 -8.19 -15.76
C LEU A 54 -2.57 -8.64 -16.99
N ARG A 55 -3.61 -9.46 -16.74
CA ARG A 55 -4.53 -9.96 -17.78
C ARG A 55 -4.97 -8.83 -18.75
N PRO A 56 -5.14 -9.11 -20.05
CA PRO A 56 -5.78 -8.18 -20.97
C PRO A 56 -7.23 -7.94 -20.51
N GLY A 57 -7.47 -6.83 -19.83
CA GLY A 57 -8.74 -6.53 -19.16
C GLY A 57 -8.58 -5.67 -17.91
N ILE A 58 -7.42 -5.71 -17.25
CA ILE A 58 -7.12 -4.76 -16.15
C ILE A 58 -7.06 -3.36 -16.75
N SER A 59 -8.06 -2.56 -16.43
CA SER A 59 -8.33 -1.26 -17.04
C SER A 59 -7.30 -0.25 -16.54
N GLY A 60 -6.15 -0.16 -17.18
CA GLY A 60 -5.15 0.85 -16.79
C GLY A 60 -3.70 0.62 -17.19
N ARG A 61 -3.36 -0.37 -18.02
CA ARG A 61 -1.96 -0.60 -18.46
C ARG A 61 -1.28 0.65 -19.03
N ALA A 62 -2.02 1.52 -19.71
CA ALA A 62 -1.49 2.77 -20.27
C ALA A 62 -1.11 3.82 -19.21
N VAL A 63 -1.64 3.71 -17.99
CA VAL A 63 -1.38 4.64 -16.87
C VAL A 63 -0.20 4.18 -16.00
N LEU A 64 0.19 2.91 -16.14
CA LEU A 64 1.28 2.32 -15.36
C LEU A 64 2.62 2.68 -16.00
N SER A 65 3.50 3.27 -15.21
CA SER A 65 4.87 3.59 -15.59
C SER A 65 5.74 3.62 -14.33
N PRO A 66 7.01 3.19 -14.41
CA PRO A 66 7.95 3.44 -13.34
C PRO A 66 8.13 4.94 -13.14
N LYS A 67 8.05 5.39 -11.90
CA LYS A 67 8.14 6.81 -11.54
C LYS A 67 8.89 7.01 -10.23
N SER A 68 9.49 8.19 -10.08
CA SER A 68 10.26 8.50 -8.88
C SER A 68 9.32 8.81 -7.73
N TRP A 69 9.64 8.31 -6.53
CA TRP A 69 8.90 8.70 -5.32
C TRP A 69 9.01 10.20 -5.00
N LEU A 70 9.97 10.92 -5.59
CA LEU A 70 10.15 12.36 -5.40
C LEU A 70 8.98 13.15 -6.00
N GLU A 71 8.31 12.62 -7.03
CA GLU A 71 7.08 13.19 -7.59
C GLU A 71 5.96 13.29 -6.55
N PHE A 72 6.04 12.49 -5.48
CA PHE A 72 5.09 12.45 -4.39
C PHE A 72 5.51 13.24 -3.15
N THR A 73 6.65 13.94 -3.21
CA THR A 73 7.20 14.70 -2.07
C THR A 73 7.02 16.21 -2.20
N GLY A 74 6.73 16.71 -3.40
CA GLY A 74 6.57 18.14 -3.66
C GLY A 74 5.33 18.75 -2.97
N GLU A 75 5.31 20.08 -2.85
CA GLU A 75 4.17 20.81 -2.27
C GLU A 75 2.85 20.57 -3.01
N TRP A 76 2.95 20.38 -4.33
CA TRP A 76 1.83 20.10 -5.23
C TRP A 76 1.52 18.60 -5.37
N ALA A 77 2.27 17.75 -4.69
CA ALA A 77 2.06 16.31 -4.76
C ALA A 77 0.71 15.92 -4.16
N PRO A 78 0.05 14.87 -4.70
CA PRO A 78 -1.15 14.33 -4.08
C PRO A 78 -0.83 13.86 -2.65
N ARG A 79 -1.61 14.35 -1.69
CA ARG A 79 -1.49 13.94 -0.28
C ARG A 79 -1.97 12.50 -0.14
N MET A 80 -1.07 11.61 0.24
CA MET A 80 -1.40 10.20 0.44
C MET A 80 -2.06 10.01 1.80
N ASP A 81 -3.04 9.10 1.85
CA ASP A 81 -3.63 8.63 3.09
C ASP A 81 -2.84 7.42 3.63
N ILE A 82 -2.33 6.58 2.72
CA ILE A 82 -1.59 5.35 3.04
C ILE A 82 -0.36 5.23 2.14
N VAL A 83 0.78 4.89 2.73
CA VAL A 83 2.00 4.48 2.01
C VAL A 83 2.31 3.04 2.39
N ILE A 84 2.48 2.18 1.38
CA ILE A 84 2.70 0.75 1.55
C ILE A 84 4.05 0.40 0.94
N ALA A 85 5.00 -0.01 1.77
CA ALA A 85 6.31 -0.51 1.32
C ALA A 85 6.25 -2.03 1.10
N LEU A 86 6.57 -2.46 -0.14
CA LEU A 86 6.63 -3.89 -0.51
C LEU A 86 8.07 -4.44 -0.51
N ASP A 87 9.03 -3.59 -0.14
CA ASP A 87 10.45 -3.89 -0.10
C ASP A 87 11.08 -3.26 1.14
N GLU A 88 12.03 -3.97 1.77
CA GLU A 88 12.79 -3.47 2.92
C GLU A 88 13.59 -2.21 2.58
N PHE A 89 14.08 -2.11 1.33
CA PHE A 89 14.84 -0.96 0.85
C PHE A 89 14.03 0.34 0.74
N VAL A 90 12.70 0.25 0.72
CA VAL A 90 11.80 1.41 0.66
C VAL A 90 10.98 1.57 1.94
N GLY A 91 11.39 0.91 3.03
CA GLY A 91 10.78 1.06 4.35
C GLY A 91 10.91 2.49 4.92
N GLY A 92 10.13 2.79 5.96
CA GLY A 92 10.01 4.14 6.53
C GLY A 92 11.29 4.78 7.08
N LEU A 93 12.39 4.03 7.22
CA LEU A 93 13.70 4.57 7.57
C LEU A 93 14.43 5.21 6.36
N HIS A 94 14.12 4.76 5.15
CA HIS A 94 14.77 5.19 3.91
C HIS A 94 13.87 6.09 3.06
N ALA A 95 12.55 6.01 3.26
CA ALA A 95 11.59 6.80 2.50
C ALA A 95 11.63 8.29 2.87
N PRO A 96 11.42 9.19 1.89
CA PRO A 96 11.29 10.62 2.14
C PRO A 96 10.02 10.92 2.94
N VAL A 97 9.95 12.12 3.50
CA VAL A 97 8.73 12.59 4.17
C VAL A 97 7.67 12.89 3.11
N PHE A 98 6.58 12.13 3.13
CA PHE A 98 5.42 12.39 2.26
C PHE A 98 4.48 13.42 2.91
N PRO A 99 3.97 14.40 2.15
CA PRO A 99 3.05 15.39 2.66
C PRO A 99 1.73 14.75 3.10
N GLY A 100 1.16 15.25 4.20
CA GLY A 100 -0.11 14.75 4.75
C GLY A 100 0.03 13.68 5.83
N ALA A 101 1.26 13.31 6.22
CA ALA A 101 1.54 12.33 7.28
C ALA A 101 0.75 11.01 7.09
N PRO A 102 0.93 10.33 5.93
CA PRO A 102 0.21 9.09 5.64
C PRO A 102 0.52 7.99 6.65
N ALA A 103 -0.42 7.06 6.83
CA ALA A 103 -0.16 5.82 7.52
C ALA A 103 0.87 4.99 6.73
N PHE A 104 1.95 4.58 7.38
CA PHE A 104 2.99 3.77 6.74
C PHE A 104 2.82 2.29 7.10
N VAL A 105 2.65 1.43 6.10
CA VAL A 105 2.44 -0.01 6.24
C VAL A 105 3.53 -0.76 5.50
N TYR A 106 3.95 -1.90 6.05
CA TYR A 106 4.94 -2.77 5.43
C TYR A 106 4.31 -4.11 5.05
N TRP A 107 4.53 -4.55 3.81
CA TRP A 107 4.13 -5.85 3.31
C TRP A 107 5.36 -6.69 2.97
N THR A 108 5.44 -7.87 3.59
CA THR A 108 6.45 -8.87 3.23
C THR A 108 5.97 -9.63 1.99
N ILE A 109 6.50 -9.26 0.83
CA ILE A 109 6.22 -9.90 -0.46
C ILE A 109 7.51 -10.53 -0.97
N THR A 110 7.45 -11.76 -1.47
CA THR A 110 8.58 -12.44 -2.09
C THR A 110 9.09 -11.61 -3.27
N ASP A 111 10.40 -11.39 -3.33
CA ASP A 111 11.02 -10.73 -4.47
C ASP A 111 11.03 -11.71 -5.67
N PRO A 112 10.31 -11.41 -6.76
CA PRO A 112 10.22 -12.32 -7.88
C PRO A 112 11.59 -12.54 -8.55
N LEU A 113 12.53 -11.59 -8.42
CA LEU A 113 13.86 -11.69 -9.03
C LEU A 113 14.91 -12.38 -8.13
N ALA A 114 14.54 -12.83 -6.93
CA ALA A 114 15.48 -13.44 -5.98
C ALA A 114 16.14 -14.74 -6.50
N GLY A 115 15.51 -15.44 -7.46
CA GLY A 115 16.05 -16.65 -8.09
C GLY A 115 17.17 -16.41 -9.10
N GLY A 116 17.49 -15.14 -9.44
CA GLY A 116 18.52 -14.81 -10.41
C GLY A 116 18.26 -15.40 -11.80
N HIS A 117 19.27 -16.06 -12.39
CA HIS A 117 19.18 -16.71 -13.71
C HIS A 117 18.78 -18.20 -13.61
N GLY A 118 17.85 -18.53 -12.71
CA GLY A 118 17.26 -19.87 -12.64
C GLY A 118 16.55 -20.26 -13.95
N CYS A 119 16.06 -21.50 -14.04
CA CYS A 119 15.31 -21.90 -15.22
C CYS A 119 14.01 -21.09 -15.35
N ALA A 120 13.49 -20.96 -16.57
CA ALA A 120 12.30 -20.15 -16.85
C ALA A 120 11.08 -20.53 -16.00
N ASP A 121 10.95 -21.82 -15.66
CA ASP A 121 9.84 -22.35 -14.85
C ASP A 121 9.93 -21.91 -13.39
N GLU A 122 11.12 -21.88 -12.81
CA GLU A 122 11.35 -21.39 -11.44
C GLU A 122 11.05 -19.89 -11.35
N GLN A 123 11.51 -19.14 -12.34
CA GLN A 123 11.23 -17.70 -12.44
C GLN A 123 9.73 -17.42 -12.56
N ALA A 124 9.02 -18.18 -13.40
CA ALA A 124 7.57 -18.07 -13.54
C ALA A 124 6.84 -18.39 -12.23
N CYS A 125 7.24 -19.46 -11.53
CA CYS A 125 6.69 -19.83 -10.23
C CYS A 125 6.87 -18.71 -9.18
N LEU A 126 8.03 -18.05 -9.14
CA LEU A 126 8.27 -16.91 -8.27
C LEU A 126 7.36 -15.72 -8.63
N PHE A 127 7.19 -15.41 -9.91
CA PHE A 127 6.27 -14.35 -10.35
C PHE A 127 4.82 -14.66 -9.96
N ASP A 128 4.35 -15.89 -10.17
CA ASP A 128 3.00 -16.33 -9.77
C ASP A 128 2.81 -16.21 -8.26
N LYS A 129 3.80 -16.68 -7.49
CA LYS A 129 3.78 -16.58 -6.02
C LYS A 129 3.69 -15.14 -5.56
N THR A 130 4.53 -14.26 -6.10
CA THR A 130 4.51 -12.82 -5.81
C THR A 130 3.16 -12.21 -6.17
N PHE A 131 2.60 -12.55 -7.34
CA PHE A 131 1.29 -12.05 -7.77
C PHE A 131 0.18 -12.43 -6.78
N TRP A 132 0.09 -13.70 -6.39
CA TRP A 132 -0.95 -14.16 -5.46
C TRP A 132 -0.78 -13.59 -4.04
N GLN A 133 0.46 -13.38 -3.59
CA GLN A 133 0.71 -12.66 -2.34
C GLN A 133 0.17 -11.23 -2.37
N ILE A 134 0.40 -10.51 -3.48
CA ILE A 134 -0.12 -9.15 -3.65
C ILE A 134 -1.65 -9.16 -3.72
N VAL A 135 -2.25 -10.08 -4.47
CA VAL A 135 -3.73 -10.25 -4.51
C VAL A 135 -4.28 -10.43 -3.10
N ARG A 136 -3.71 -11.32 -2.29
CA ARG A 136 -4.14 -11.55 -0.91
C ARG A 136 -4.06 -10.27 -0.06
N GLN A 137 -2.95 -9.54 -0.14
CA GLN A 137 -2.75 -8.32 0.65
C GLN A 137 -3.67 -7.18 0.22
N VAL A 138 -3.86 -7.00 -1.10
CA VAL A 138 -4.77 -6.00 -1.64
C VAL A 138 -6.21 -6.32 -1.25
N SER A 139 -6.65 -7.58 -1.37
CA SER A 139 -7.99 -7.99 -0.92
C SER A 139 -8.19 -7.73 0.57
N ALA A 140 -7.20 -8.08 1.41
CA ALA A 140 -7.26 -7.81 2.84
C ALA A 140 -7.35 -6.31 3.15
N LEU A 141 -6.60 -5.46 2.44
CA LEU A 141 -6.65 -4.00 2.58
C LEU A 141 -8.05 -3.45 2.27
N ILE A 142 -8.68 -3.97 1.21
CA ILE A 142 -10.00 -3.53 0.74
C ILE A 142 -11.12 -3.91 1.73
N GLU A 143 -10.95 -5.00 2.45
CA GLU A 143 -11.89 -5.55 3.44
C GLU A 143 -11.79 -4.87 4.82
N LEU A 144 -10.75 -4.07 5.08
CA LEU A 144 -10.59 -3.42 6.38
C LEU A 144 -11.77 -2.48 6.69
N PRO A 145 -12.37 -2.54 7.90
CA PRO A 145 -13.57 -1.78 8.24
C PRO A 145 -13.43 -0.27 8.01
N GLN A 146 -12.25 0.30 8.28
CA GLN A 146 -11.99 1.73 8.08
C GLN A 146 -11.95 2.15 6.60
N TYR A 147 -11.71 1.20 5.69
CA TYR A 147 -11.68 1.46 4.24
C TYR A 147 -12.87 0.83 3.50
N ALA A 148 -13.80 0.19 4.23
CA ALA A 148 -15.00 -0.43 3.69
C ALA A 148 -15.94 0.60 3.03
N GLN A 149 -15.94 1.83 3.54
CA GLN A 149 -16.66 2.98 2.97
C GLN A 149 -15.67 4.00 2.38
N PRO A 150 -16.02 4.70 1.30
CA PRO A 150 -15.17 5.78 0.79
C PRO A 150 -15.01 6.86 1.86
N ALA A 151 -13.86 7.53 1.87
CA ALA A 151 -13.52 8.50 2.91
C ALA A 151 -14.63 9.56 3.05
N SER A 152 -15.17 9.67 4.26
CA SER A 152 -16.12 10.72 4.61
C SER A 152 -15.37 12.06 4.64
N ASN A 153 -15.89 13.06 3.93
CA ASN A 153 -15.41 14.44 4.05
C ASN A 153 -15.79 14.97 5.44
N HIS A 154 -14.99 14.68 6.47
CA HIS A 154 -15.10 15.42 7.73
C HIS A 154 -14.37 16.76 7.57
N ALA A 155 -15.01 17.69 6.87
CA ALA A 155 -14.83 19.11 7.18
C ALA A 155 -15.59 19.38 8.49
N ASN A 156 -14.86 19.80 9.54
CA ASN A 156 -15.34 20.33 10.82
C ASN A 156 -16.75 19.93 11.29
N LEU A 157 -16.80 19.07 12.31
CA LEU A 157 -17.91 19.03 13.28
C LEU A 157 -17.31 19.12 14.68
N VAL A 158 -16.94 20.35 15.06
CA VAL A 158 -17.09 20.81 16.44
C VAL A 158 -18.57 21.16 16.60
N ASP A 159 -19.26 20.34 17.40
CA ASP A 159 -20.47 20.60 18.21
C ASP A 159 -21.47 19.46 18.14
N ALA A 160 -21.44 18.62 19.18
CA ALA A 160 -22.62 18.12 19.87
C ALA A 160 -22.20 17.76 21.29
N ALA A 161 -22.70 18.55 22.23
CA ALA A 161 -22.40 18.54 23.65
C ALA A 161 -23.10 17.41 24.43
N ASP A 162 -22.68 17.32 25.71
CA ASP A 162 -23.39 16.81 26.90
C ASP A 162 -23.14 15.33 27.27
N ALA A 163 -22.76 14.92 28.49
CA ALA A 163 -22.67 15.57 29.80
C ALA A 163 -21.66 14.80 30.69
N GLY A 164 -21.00 15.46 31.67
CA GLY A 164 -20.42 14.72 32.80
C GLY A 164 -19.20 15.30 33.52
N ASN A 165 -19.42 16.35 34.32
CA ASN A 165 -18.85 16.55 35.67
C ASN A 165 -17.34 16.82 35.91
N ALA A 166 -17.10 18.07 36.35
CA ALA A 166 -16.29 18.50 37.50
C ALA A 166 -14.73 18.56 37.49
N VAL A 167 -14.29 19.82 37.54
CA VAL A 167 -13.32 20.49 38.45
C VAL A 167 -11.79 20.33 38.32
N ASN A 168 -11.18 21.51 38.13
CA ASN A 168 -9.88 22.02 38.62
C ASN A 168 -8.56 21.33 38.25
N ALA A 169 -7.71 22.04 37.49
CA ALA A 169 -6.53 22.73 38.04
C ALA A 169 -5.80 23.59 36.98
N VAL A 170 -5.29 24.73 37.44
CA VAL A 170 -4.52 25.75 36.70
C VAL A 170 -3.01 25.49 36.85
N ASN A 171 -2.23 25.56 35.76
CA ASN A 171 -0.93 26.27 35.63
C ASN A 171 -0.27 25.96 34.26
N VAL A 172 -0.03 26.96 33.40
CA VAL A 172 1.18 27.81 33.24
C VAL A 172 2.33 27.16 32.43
N THR A 173 2.54 27.74 31.24
CA THR A 173 3.73 27.85 30.36
C THR A 173 4.77 26.72 30.29
N SER A 174 5.09 26.28 29.06
CA SER A 174 6.36 26.57 28.37
C SER A 174 6.49 25.75 27.08
N GLY A 175 7.24 26.30 26.12
CA GLY A 175 7.38 25.78 24.76
C GLY A 175 8.10 24.45 24.63
N GLY A 176 8.02 23.92 23.42
CA GLY A 176 8.77 22.73 23.01
C GLY A 176 8.19 22.14 21.74
N ALA A 177 8.73 22.56 20.60
CA ALA A 177 8.51 21.90 19.32
C ALA A 177 8.88 20.42 19.45
N LYS A 178 7.87 19.53 19.39
CA LYS A 178 8.08 18.09 19.28
C LYS A 178 7.75 17.66 17.86
N THR A 179 8.81 17.37 17.10
CA THR A 179 8.75 16.58 15.87
C THR A 179 8.20 15.21 16.21
N VAL A 180 6.94 14.95 15.86
CA VAL A 180 6.31 13.63 16.01
C VAL A 180 6.70 12.80 14.78
N ARG A 181 7.69 11.92 14.94
CA ARG A 181 7.96 10.86 13.97
C ARG A 181 6.76 9.91 13.95
N GLY A 182 6.22 9.66 12.77
CA GLY A 182 5.11 8.72 12.57
C GLY A 182 5.46 7.33 13.08
N THR A 183 4.54 6.74 13.86
CA THR A 183 4.64 5.39 14.38
C THR A 183 4.52 4.39 13.23
N ALA A 184 5.56 3.58 13.01
CA ALA A 184 5.46 2.42 12.14
C ALA A 184 4.54 1.38 12.79
N VAL A 185 3.36 1.15 12.21
CA VAL A 185 2.46 0.09 12.67
C VAL A 185 2.78 -1.17 11.86
N ARG A 186 3.31 -2.18 12.54
CA ARG A 186 3.49 -3.52 11.97
C ARG A 186 2.15 -4.23 12.01
N PHE A 187 1.54 -4.44 10.85
CA PHE A 187 0.34 -5.26 10.73
C PHE A 187 0.76 -6.70 10.45
N GLU A 188 0.52 -7.59 11.40
CA GLU A 188 0.66 -9.02 11.21
C GLU A 188 -0.63 -9.53 10.57
N ALA A 189 -0.55 -10.02 9.33
CA ALA A 189 -1.67 -10.65 8.66
C ALA A 189 -2.05 -11.92 9.43
N ALA A 190 -3.29 -11.99 9.93
CA ALA A 190 -3.80 -13.18 10.59
C ALA A 190 -3.55 -14.42 9.71
N ALA A 191 -2.85 -15.40 10.28
CA ALA A 191 -2.63 -16.70 9.67
C ALA A 191 -3.99 -17.37 9.48
N ILE A 192 -4.43 -17.49 8.22
CA ILE A 192 -5.52 -18.39 7.86
C ILE A 192 -4.89 -19.79 7.85
N VAL A 193 -5.28 -20.60 8.83
CA VAL A 193 -4.94 -22.02 8.92
C VAL A 193 -5.49 -22.72 7.66
N PRO A 194 -4.68 -23.47 6.90
CA PRO A 194 -5.20 -24.24 5.78
C PRO A 194 -6.11 -25.35 6.30
N ALA A 195 -7.31 -25.47 5.72
CA ALA A 195 -8.20 -26.60 5.94
C ALA A 195 -7.54 -27.93 5.49
N PRO A 196 -7.86 -29.06 6.13
CA PRO A 196 -7.23 -30.34 5.82
C PRO A 196 -7.59 -30.80 4.39
N SER A 197 -6.54 -31.16 3.64
CA SER A 197 -6.60 -31.80 2.33
C SER A 197 -7.31 -33.15 2.41
N SER A 198 -8.44 -33.30 1.72
CA SER A 198 -9.02 -34.60 1.40
C SER A 198 -8.22 -35.20 0.25
N ALA A 199 -7.44 -36.25 0.56
CA ALA A 199 -6.80 -37.08 -0.44
C ALA A 199 -7.87 -37.88 -1.18
N ALA A 200 -8.12 -37.52 -2.45
CA ALA A 200 -8.80 -38.39 -3.40
C ALA A 200 -7.75 -39.25 -4.10
N SER A 201 -7.74 -40.53 -3.75
CA SER A 201 -6.99 -41.56 -4.47
C SER A 201 -7.47 -41.64 -5.91
N CYS A 202 -6.53 -41.57 -6.86
CA CYS A 202 -6.72 -42.08 -8.21
C CYS A 202 -5.61 -43.09 -8.49
N THR A 203 -6.05 -44.34 -8.64
CA THR A 203 -5.43 -45.52 -9.29
C THR A 203 -4.13 -46.05 -8.74
#